data_AF-H2AQJ5-F1
#
_entry.id   AF-H2AQJ5-F1
#
_cell.length_a   1.000
_cell.length_b   1.000
_cell.length_c   1.000
_cell.angle_alpha   90.00
_cell.angle_beta   90.00
_cell.angle_gamma   90.00
#
_symmetry.space_group_name_H-M   'P 1'
#
loop_
_entity.id
_entity.type
_entity.pdbx_description
1 polymer ?
#
loop_
_entity_poly.entity_id
_entity_poly.type
_entity_poly.pdbx_seq_one_letter_code
_entity_poly.pdbx_strand_id
1 'polypeptide(L)'
;MSVGNNVSNNGTLSQEDVPRDVRLLHLLLASQGIHQYEDQVPLQLMDFAYRYTKGVLKDAMVYNDHVNSTDHKLSVEDIRLAISARTQYQFKPTAPKELLLQLAAERNKKALPQVMGSWGIRLPPEKYCLTAKEWNLNDDQPNSNE
;
A
#
# COMPACT_ATOMS: atom_id res chain seq x y z
N MET A 1 -37.19 -23.00 -42.03
CA MET A 1 -36.36 -23.35 -40.85
C MET A 1 -34.94 -22.88 -41.19
N SER A 2 -34.59 -21.60 -41.06
CA SER A 2 -34.19 -20.93 -39.81
C SER A 2 -33.55 -21.91 -38.82
N VAL A 3 -32.21 -21.90 -38.73
CA VAL A 3 -31.47 -21.42 -37.55
C VAL A 3 -30.10 -20.96 -38.04
N GLY A 4 -29.85 -19.66 -37.92
CA GLY A 4 -28.51 -19.08 -38.03
C GLY A 4 -27.76 -19.28 -36.72
N ASN A 5 -26.44 -19.41 -36.82
CA ASN A 5 -25.54 -19.21 -35.69
C ASN A 5 -24.45 -18.24 -36.16
N ASN A 6 -24.77 -16.95 -36.09
CA ASN A 6 -23.77 -15.90 -36.07
C ASN A 6 -23.03 -16.02 -34.75
N VAL A 7 -21.82 -16.57 -34.81
CA VAL A 7 -20.83 -16.39 -33.74
C VAL A 7 -20.61 -14.89 -33.64
N SER A 8 -21.15 -14.30 -32.58
CA SER A 8 -20.94 -12.91 -32.22
C SER A 8 -19.44 -12.64 -32.19
N ASN A 9 -18.98 -11.84 -33.15
CA ASN A 9 -17.72 -11.11 -33.08
C ASN A 9 -17.71 -10.35 -31.75
N ASN A 10 -17.05 -10.90 -30.72
CA ASN A 10 -16.59 -10.10 -29.61
C ASN A 10 -15.60 -9.09 -30.20
N GLY A 11 -15.99 -7.82 -30.15
CA GLY A 11 -15.23 -6.71 -30.70
C GLY A 11 -13.81 -6.72 -30.19
N THR A 12 -12.87 -7.01 -31.09
CA THR A 12 -11.50 -6.53 -30.97
C THR A 12 -11.58 -5.02 -31.00
N LEU A 13 -11.57 -4.35 -29.84
CA LEU A 13 -11.18 -2.94 -29.80
C LEU A 13 -9.84 -2.88 -30.54
N SER A 14 -9.81 -2.12 -31.63
CA SER A 14 -8.63 -1.86 -32.43
C SER A 14 -7.50 -1.46 -31.48
N GLN A 15 -6.32 -2.09 -31.59
CA GLN A 15 -5.13 -1.70 -30.81
C GLN A 15 -4.76 -0.21 -30.97
N GLU A 16 -5.37 0.49 -31.94
CA GLU A 16 -5.22 1.92 -32.21
C GLU A 16 -6.02 2.84 -31.27
N ASP A 17 -7.04 2.35 -30.55
CA ASP A 17 -7.90 3.20 -29.71
C ASP A 17 -7.46 3.26 -28.23
N VAL A 18 -6.41 2.50 -27.86
CA VAL A 18 -5.87 2.49 -26.49
C VAL A 18 -4.83 3.61 -26.33
N PRO A 19 -4.95 4.48 -25.30
CA PRO A 19 -3.98 5.55 -25.06
C PRO A 19 -2.54 5.04 -24.93
N ARG A 20 -1.58 5.85 -25.38
CA ARG A 20 -0.15 5.49 -25.39
C ARG A 20 0.36 5.02 -24.02
N ASP A 21 0.02 5.76 -22.96
CA ASP A 21 0.53 5.48 -21.62
C ASP A 21 -0.07 4.19 -21.03
N VAL A 22 -1.33 3.89 -21.37
CA VAL A 22 -1.97 2.62 -21.00
C VAL A 22 -1.21 1.47 -21.65
N ARG A 23 -0.90 1.55 -22.95
CA ARG A 23 -0.13 0.52 -23.66
C ARG A 23 1.29 0.35 -23.08
N LEU A 24 1.93 1.45 -22.66
CA LEU A 24 3.23 1.39 -21.97
C LEU A 24 3.13 0.69 -20.60
N LEU A 25 2.06 0.94 -19.84
CA LEU A 25 1.82 0.24 -18.57
C LEU A 25 1.58 -1.26 -18.77
N HIS A 26 0.87 -1.65 -19.83
CA HIS A 26 0.71 -3.07 -20.18
C HIS A 26 2.06 -3.73 -20.44
N LEU A 27 2.95 -3.05 -21.16
CA LEU A 27 4.30 -3.53 -21.45
C LEU A 27 5.17 -3.58 -20.19
N LEU A 28 5.05 -2.59 -19.30
CA LEU A 28 5.75 -2.57 -18.01
C LEU A 28 5.32 -3.74 -17.14
N LEU A 29 4.01 -4.01 -17.01
CA LEU A 29 3.48 -5.15 -16.26
C LEU A 29 3.95 -6.48 -16.86
N ALA A 30 3.96 -6.60 -18.19
CA ALA A 30 4.48 -7.77 -18.88
C ALA A 30 5.98 -8.00 -18.60
N SER A 31 6.79 -6.94 -18.49
CA SER A 31 8.22 -7.06 -18.14
C SER A 31 8.47 -7.59 -16.71
N GLN A 32 7.49 -7.44 -15.81
CA GLN A 32 7.52 -8.00 -14.46
C GLN A 32 6.88 -9.41 -14.39
N GLY A 33 6.51 -9.99 -15.54
CA GLY A 33 5.85 -11.30 -15.62
C GLY A 33 4.37 -11.28 -15.20
N ILE A 34 3.74 -10.10 -15.13
CA ILE A 34 2.34 -9.95 -14.75
C ILE A 34 1.50 -9.90 -16.03
N HIS A 35 0.81 -11.00 -16.33
CA HIS A 35 0.00 -11.16 -17.55
C HIS A 35 -1.51 -11.11 -17.29
N GLN A 36 -1.94 -11.21 -16.03
CA GLN A 36 -3.33 -11.17 -15.63
C GLN A 36 -3.54 -10.03 -14.61
N TYR A 37 -4.32 -9.02 -15.00
CA TYR A 37 -4.77 -7.92 -14.16
C TYR A 37 -6.11 -7.40 -14.68
N GLU A 38 -6.81 -6.63 -13.84
CA GLU A 38 -8.05 -5.97 -14.23
C GLU A 38 -7.78 -4.73 -15.10
N ASP A 39 -8.67 -4.45 -16.04
CA ASP A 39 -8.56 -3.32 -16.97
C ASP A 39 -8.48 -1.95 -16.28
N GLN A 40 -8.93 -1.85 -15.03
CA GLN A 40 -8.88 -0.62 -14.22
C GLN A 40 -7.50 -0.34 -13.61
N VAL A 41 -6.62 -1.34 -13.50
CA VAL A 41 -5.32 -1.19 -12.83
C VAL A 41 -4.43 -0.14 -13.51
N PRO A 42 -4.27 -0.13 -14.86
CA PRO A 42 -3.51 0.92 -15.52
C PRO A 42 -4.07 2.32 -15.26
N LEU A 43 -5.39 2.48 -15.21
CA LEU A 43 -6.04 3.77 -14.93
C LEU A 43 -5.71 4.27 -13.52
N GLN A 44 -5.78 3.38 -12.52
CA GLN A 44 -5.45 3.71 -11.13
C GLN A 44 -3.97 4.10 -11.00
N LEU A 45 -3.06 3.39 -11.66
CA LEU A 45 -1.63 3.72 -11.66
C LEU A 45 -1.34 5.08 -12.31
N MET A 46 -2.06 5.42 -13.39
CA MET A 46 -1.94 6.74 -14.02
C MET A 46 -2.44 7.86 -13.11
N ASP A 47 -3.60 7.70 -12.45
CA ASP A 47 -4.12 8.70 -11.50
C ASP A 47 -3.15 8.88 -10.33
N PHE A 48 -2.58 7.78 -9.81
CA PHE A 48 -1.53 7.83 -8.82
C PHE A 48 -0.31 8.63 -9.32
N ALA A 49 0.22 8.31 -10.50
CA ALA A 49 1.40 8.98 -11.06
C ALA A 49 1.15 10.48 -11.28
N TYR A 50 -0.03 10.86 -11.75
CA TYR A 50 -0.43 12.25 -11.92
C TYR A 50 -0.50 12.98 -10.57
N ARG A 51 -1.22 12.44 -9.59
CA ARG A 51 -1.32 13.04 -8.24
C ARG A 51 0.03 13.13 -7.55
N TYR A 52 0.85 12.10 -7.67
CA TYR A 52 2.20 12.04 -7.13
C TYR A 52 3.07 13.17 -7.71
N THR A 53 3.14 13.26 -9.03
CA THR A 53 4.00 14.23 -9.74
C THR A 53 3.52 15.66 -9.50
N LYS A 54 2.21 15.90 -9.50
CA LYS A 54 1.62 17.20 -9.16
C LYS A 54 2.00 17.65 -7.74
N GLY A 55 1.97 16.73 -6.77
CA GLY A 55 2.41 17.02 -5.41
C GLY A 55 3.90 17.37 -5.34
N VAL A 56 4.75 16.55 -5.96
CA VAL A 56 6.21 16.79 -6.00
C VAL A 56 6.55 18.13 -6.66
N LEU A 57 5.92 18.46 -7.78
CA LEU A 57 6.17 19.73 -8.47
C LEU A 57 5.70 20.94 -7.65
N LYS A 58 4.57 20.81 -6.94
CA LYS A 58 4.09 21.86 -6.04
C LYS A 58 5.08 22.13 -4.90
N ASP A 59 5.59 21.06 -4.27
CA ASP A 59 6.58 21.20 -3.19
C ASP A 59 7.91 21.76 -3.71
N ALA A 60 8.33 21.34 -4.91
CA ALA A 60 9.52 21.87 -5.57
C ALA A 60 9.41 23.37 -5.91
N MET A 61 8.23 23.83 -6.33
CA MET A 61 7.97 25.28 -6.54
C MET A 61 8.16 26.06 -5.23
N VAL A 62 7.64 25.55 -4.12
CA VAL A 62 7.81 26.19 -2.80
C VAL A 62 9.29 26.26 -2.39
N TYR A 63 10.08 25.22 -2.69
CA TYR A 63 11.52 25.24 -2.42
C TYR A 63 12.28 26.22 -3.31
N ASN A 64 11.90 26.34 -4.58
CA ASN A 64 12.48 27.31 -5.50
C ASN A 64 12.21 28.75 -5.04
N ASP A 65 10.97 29.03 -4.63
CA ASP A 65 10.57 30.34 -4.08
C ASP A 65 11.37 30.68 -2.81
N HIS A 66 11.62 29.69 -1.94
CA HIS A 66 12.41 29.89 -0.72
C HIS A 66 13.87 30.29 -1.00
N VAL A 67 14.44 29.85 -2.12
CA VAL A 67 15.81 30.21 -2.54
C VAL A 67 15.86 31.63 -3.15
N ASN A 68 14.72 32.32 -3.30
CA ASN A 68 14.58 33.62 -3.97
C ASN A 68 15.22 33.63 -5.37
N SER A 69 15.16 32.49 -6.07
CA SER A 69 15.60 32.42 -7.47
C SER A 69 14.73 33.37 -8.29
N THR A 70 15.35 34.45 -8.80
CA THR A 70 14.66 35.48 -9.60
C THR A 70 14.10 34.95 -10.93
N ASP A 71 14.59 33.78 -11.33
CA ASP A 71 14.14 33.02 -12.47
C ASP A 71 13.34 31.85 -11.89
N HIS A 72 12.02 31.80 -12.11
CA HIS A 72 11.12 30.71 -11.64
C HIS A 72 11.37 29.38 -12.37
N LYS A 73 12.64 29.09 -12.68
CA LYS A 73 13.09 27.87 -13.32
C LYS A 73 13.33 26.84 -12.22
N LEU A 74 12.49 25.82 -12.22
CA LEU A 74 12.64 24.65 -11.36
C LEU A 74 13.95 23.95 -11.67
N SER A 75 14.79 23.76 -10.65
CA SER A 75 16.02 23.00 -10.78
C SER A 75 15.80 21.52 -10.43
N VAL A 76 16.74 20.67 -10.86
CA VAL A 76 16.72 19.23 -10.52
C VAL A 76 16.92 19.01 -9.02
N GLU A 77 17.62 19.92 -8.35
CA GLU A 77 17.86 19.94 -6.91
C GLU A 77 16.56 20.15 -6.12
N ASP A 78 15.70 21.05 -6.57
CA ASP A 78 14.40 21.33 -5.94
C ASP A 78 13.50 20.08 -6.00
N ILE A 79 13.47 19.42 -7.16
CA ILE A 79 12.72 18.17 -7.37
C ILE A 79 13.31 17.06 -6.51
N ARG A 80 14.63 16.93 -6.43
CA ARG A 80 15.31 15.92 -5.59
C ARG A 80 14.97 16.13 -4.12
N LEU A 81 14.96 17.38 -3.64
CA LEU A 81 14.57 17.70 -2.26
C LEU A 81 13.10 17.37 -2.00
N ALA A 82 12.20 17.71 -2.92
CA ALA A 82 10.77 17.39 -2.84
C ALA A 82 10.50 15.89 -2.76
N ILE A 83 11.16 15.10 -3.61
CA ILE A 83 11.04 13.63 -3.56
C ILE A 83 11.61 13.07 -2.24
N SER A 84 12.74 13.61 -1.78
CA SER A 84 13.39 13.13 -0.56
C SER A 84 12.53 13.37 0.68
N ALA A 85 11.90 14.54 0.80
CA ALA A 85 10.99 14.85 1.90
C ALA A 85 9.80 13.88 1.95
N ARG A 86 9.19 13.54 0.81
CA ARG A 86 8.02 12.64 0.74
C ARG A 86 8.38 11.17 0.98
N THR A 87 9.58 10.75 0.56
CA THR A 87 10.07 9.39 0.75
C THR A 87 10.18 8.99 2.22
N GLN A 88 10.38 9.95 3.12
CA GLN A 88 10.53 9.69 4.56
C GLN A 88 9.27 9.12 5.23
N TYR A 89 8.07 9.39 4.70
CA TYR A 89 6.81 9.00 5.35
C TYR A 89 5.81 8.29 4.44
N GLN A 90 5.97 8.32 3.11
CA GLN A 90 5.00 7.71 2.18
C GLN A 90 5.45 6.38 1.59
N PHE A 91 6.74 6.23 1.32
CA PHE A 91 7.27 5.04 0.65
C PHE A 91 7.97 4.13 1.64
N LYS A 92 7.96 2.84 1.32
CA LYS A 92 8.72 1.85 2.07
C LYS A 92 10.21 2.16 1.89
N PRO A 93 10.95 2.54 2.95
CA PRO A 93 12.37 2.74 2.83
C PRO A 93 13.06 1.39 2.58
N THR A 94 14.33 1.45 2.17
CA THR A 94 15.20 0.27 2.17
C THR A 94 15.13 -0.42 3.52
N ALA A 95 14.96 -1.74 3.52
CA ALA A 95 14.73 -2.52 4.74
C ALA A 95 15.83 -2.23 5.79
N PRO A 96 15.51 -1.67 6.97
CA PRO A 96 16.50 -1.27 7.96
C PRO A 96 17.01 -2.51 8.72
N LYS A 97 17.91 -3.26 8.08
CA LYS A 97 18.41 -4.56 8.57
C LYS A 97 19.04 -4.46 9.95
N GLU A 98 19.87 -3.46 10.19
CA GLU A 98 20.57 -3.28 11.47
C GLU A 98 19.59 -3.00 12.61
N LEU A 99 18.62 -2.11 12.38
CA LEU A 99 17.55 -1.83 13.34
C LEU A 99 16.75 -3.09 13.67
N LEU A 100 16.36 -3.87 12.65
CA LEU A 100 15.63 -5.12 12.85
C LEU A 100 16.46 -6.19 13.57
N LEU A 101 17.76 -6.27 13.29
CA LEU A 101 18.67 -7.20 13.97
C LEU A 101 18.86 -6.82 15.45
N GLN A 102 19.00 -5.53 15.74
CA GLN A 102 19.09 -5.04 17.12
C GLN A 102 17.80 -5.31 17.88
N LEU A 103 16.64 -5.01 17.27
CA LEU A 103 15.34 -5.29 17.86
C LEU A 103 15.15 -6.80 18.10
N ALA A 104 15.55 -7.63 17.13
CA ALA A 104 15.52 -9.08 17.28
C ALA A 104 16.42 -9.55 18.42
N ALA A 105 17.64 -9.02 18.55
CA ALA A 105 18.56 -9.37 19.64
C ALA A 105 17.98 -9.01 21.02
N GLU A 106 17.41 -7.81 21.16
CA GLU A 106 16.72 -7.38 22.40
C GLU A 106 15.51 -8.27 22.71
N ARG A 107 14.72 -8.63 21.70
CA ARG A 107 13.51 -9.44 21.89
C ARG A 107 13.83 -10.91 22.19
N ASN A 108 14.85 -11.46 21.55
CA ASN A 108 15.29 -12.86 21.66
C ASN A 108 16.14 -13.11 22.91
N LYS A 109 16.55 -12.07 23.65
CA LYS A 109 17.23 -12.19 24.94
C LYS A 109 16.37 -12.90 26.00
N LYS A 110 15.04 -12.85 25.88
CA LYS A 110 14.12 -13.56 26.77
C LYS A 110 14.01 -15.01 26.33
N ALA A 111 14.40 -15.93 27.21
CA ALA A 111 14.23 -17.36 27.01
C ALA A 111 12.75 -17.71 26.78
N LEU A 112 12.52 -18.81 26.06
CA LEU A 112 11.18 -19.31 25.80
C LEU A 112 10.47 -19.69 27.11
N PRO A 113 9.15 -19.42 27.24
CA PRO A 113 8.39 -19.85 28.40
C PRO A 113 8.28 -21.38 28.44
N GLN A 114 8.13 -21.93 29.65
CA GLN A 114 7.91 -23.36 29.83
C GLN A 114 6.60 -23.79 29.18
N VAL A 115 6.65 -24.87 28.38
CA VAL A 115 5.50 -25.44 27.68
C VAL A 115 5.00 -26.65 28.47
N MET A 116 3.69 -26.71 28.75
CA MET A 116 3.07 -27.90 29.39
C MET A 116 3.05 -29.05 28.38
N GLY A 117 3.41 -30.27 28.79
CA GLY A 117 3.46 -31.46 27.93
C GLY A 117 2.09 -32.04 27.51
N SER A 118 1.01 -31.26 27.63
CA SER A 118 -0.32 -31.67 27.20
C SER A 118 -0.49 -31.38 25.71
N TRP A 119 -1.03 -32.34 24.96
CA TRP A 119 -1.38 -32.14 23.56
C TRP A 119 -2.57 -31.18 23.48
N GLY A 120 -2.36 -29.97 22.96
CA GLY A 120 -3.45 -29.02 22.75
C GLY A 120 -2.99 -27.58 22.49
N ILE A 121 -3.95 -26.69 22.26
CA ILE A 121 -3.72 -25.25 22.08
C ILE A 121 -3.74 -24.57 23.45
N ARG A 122 -2.66 -23.85 23.78
CA ARG A 122 -2.59 -23.04 25.00
C ARG A 122 -3.19 -21.65 24.74
N LEU A 123 -4.43 -21.45 25.18
CA LEU A 123 -5.04 -20.13 25.19
C LEU A 123 -4.39 -19.24 26.27
N PRO A 124 -4.31 -17.91 26.05
CA PRO A 124 -4.06 -16.96 27.13
C PRO A 124 -5.09 -17.12 28.27
N PRO A 125 -4.83 -16.56 29.46
CA PRO A 125 -5.85 -16.44 30.51
C PRO A 125 -7.15 -15.83 29.97
N GLU A 126 -8.30 -16.26 30.49
CA GLU A 126 -9.64 -15.88 29.98
C GLU A 126 -9.85 -14.36 29.87
N LYS A 127 -9.27 -13.57 30.79
CA LYS A 127 -9.27 -12.10 30.75
C LYS A 127 -8.60 -11.48 29.51
N TYR A 128 -7.71 -12.23 28.85
CA TYR A 128 -7.04 -11.85 27.60
C TYR A 128 -7.56 -12.66 26.40
N CYS A 129 -8.55 -13.51 26.61
CA CYS A 129 -9.28 -14.16 25.53
C CYS A 129 -10.44 -13.26 25.12
N LEU A 130 -10.57 -13.03 23.83
CA LEU A 130 -11.80 -12.49 23.25
C LEU A 130 -12.83 -13.62 23.25
N THR A 131 -13.38 -13.95 24.42
CA THR A 131 -14.63 -14.69 24.50
C THR A 131 -15.69 -13.78 23.90
N ALA A 132 -16.55 -14.34 23.05
CA ALA A 132 -17.61 -13.60 22.36
C ALA A 132 -18.70 -13.15 23.35
N LYS A 133 -18.33 -12.32 24.32
CA LYS A 133 -19.25 -11.56 25.16
C LYS A 133 -19.95 -10.57 24.25
N GLU A 134 -21.26 -10.52 24.37
CA GLU A 134 -22.05 -9.43 23.81
C GLU A 134 -21.50 -8.09 24.29
N TRP A 135 -21.35 -7.12 23.39
CA TRP A 135 -21.00 -5.75 23.76
C TRP A 135 -22.18 -5.13 24.52
N ASN A 136 -22.21 -5.28 25.84
CA ASN A 136 -23.20 -4.65 26.70
C ASN A 136 -22.58 -3.42 27.38
N LEU A 137 -23.20 -2.25 27.22
CA LEU A 137 -22.72 -0.97 27.75
C LEU A 137 -22.88 -0.87 29.29
N ASN A 138 -23.55 -1.85 29.91
CA ASN A 138 -23.95 -1.82 31.32
C ASN A 138 -23.04 -2.63 32.27
N ASP A 139 -21.92 -3.20 31.79
CA ASP A 139 -21.03 -4.07 32.60
C ASP A 139 -20.26 -3.33 33.73
N ASP A 140 -20.33 -1.99 33.77
CA ASP A 140 -19.71 -1.16 34.82
C ASP A 140 -20.61 -0.92 36.05
N GLN A 141 -21.84 -1.46 36.11
CA GLN A 141 -22.59 -1.45 37.36
C GLN A 141 -22.15 -2.63 38.23
N PRO A 142 -21.43 -2.42 39.36
CA PRO A 142 -21.24 -3.48 40.32
C PRO A 142 -22.62 -3.93 40.77
N ASN A 143 -22.93 -5.23 40.62
CA ASN A 143 -24.16 -5.83 41.11
C ASN A 143 -24.35 -5.49 42.60
N SER A 144 -25.06 -4.40 42.88
CA SER A 144 -25.75 -4.19 44.13
C SER A 144 -26.99 -5.05 44.05
N ASN A 145 -26.93 -6.27 44.57
CA ASN A 145 -28.01 -6.98 45.26
C ASN A 145 -27.58 -8.43 45.55
N GLU A 146 -27.54 -8.74 46.85
CA GLU A 146 -27.77 -10.04 47.53
C GLU A 146 -27.15 -11.34 47.01
#